data_AF-R7Z7J1-F1
#
_entry.id   AF-R7Z7J1-F1
#
_cell.length_a   1.000
_cell.length_b   1.000
_cell.length_c   1.000
_cell.angle_alpha   90.00
_cell.angle_beta   90.00
_cell.angle_gamma   90.00
#
_symmetry.space_group_name_H-M   'P 1'
#
loop_
_entity.id
_entity.type
_entity.pdbx_description
1 polymer ?
#
loop_
_entity_poly.entity_id
_entity_poly.type
_entity_poly.pdbx_seq_one_letter_code
_entity_poly.pdbx_strand_id
1 'polypeptide(L)'
;MAHMDTTTNFFGDNRGVQLGYNHGTFSANFYPKPERPETPPSPSDTIPFRRDVDFVDRGEILNQIHEKCSAPASRAALFGLGGVGKSQLAIEYSYRVRERSPQTWVFWVHASTAARFEEGYRAIADKIKLLGRNEPKADILQLVRSWLCNEGKGKWLMVLDNADVVSVFFDIRGGRQEPPSGDSGSRQVPSLSTYLP
;
A
#
# COMPACT_ATOMS: atom_id res chain seq x y z
N MET A 1 -36.10 -2.14 56.02
CA MET A 1 -36.36 -1.42 54.76
C MET A 1 -36.17 -2.42 53.64
N ALA A 2 -37.25 -2.74 52.92
CA ALA A 2 -37.29 -3.82 51.94
C ALA A 2 -36.64 -3.38 50.62
N HIS A 3 -35.67 -4.17 50.12
CA HIS A 3 -35.20 -4.09 48.75
C HIS A 3 -36.18 -4.86 47.86
N MET A 4 -36.80 -4.17 46.91
CA MET A 4 -37.58 -4.79 45.83
C MET A 4 -36.67 -4.99 44.64
N ASP A 5 -36.22 -6.23 44.43
CA ASP A 5 -35.53 -6.60 43.20
C ASP A 5 -36.58 -6.88 42.12
N THR A 6 -36.72 -5.95 41.18
CA THR A 6 -37.59 -6.14 40.01
C THR A 6 -36.74 -6.71 38.87
N THR A 7 -36.80 -8.03 38.69
CA THR A 7 -36.18 -8.69 37.53
C THR A 7 -37.22 -8.79 36.42
N THR A 8 -36.97 -8.15 35.27
CA THR A 8 -37.80 -8.28 34.07
C THR A 8 -36.98 -8.92 32.95
N ASN A 9 -37.31 -10.15 32.59
CA ASN A 9 -36.73 -10.84 31.44
C ASN A 9 -37.57 -10.57 30.19
N PHE A 10 -36.92 -10.22 29.08
CA PHE A 10 -37.58 -10.08 27.78
C PHE A 10 -37.03 -11.11 26.79
N PHE A 11 -37.95 -11.88 26.19
CA PHE A 11 -37.73 -12.79 25.07
C PHE A 11 -38.17 -12.10 23.76
N GLY A 12 -37.31 -12.12 22.73
CA GLY A 12 -37.69 -11.90 21.32
C GLY A 12 -37.87 -10.45 20.83
N ASP A 13 -37.42 -10.20 19.59
CA ASP A 13 -37.53 -8.96 18.79
C ASP A 13 -38.93 -8.32 18.83
N ASN A 14 -39.18 -7.00 18.93
CA ASN A 14 -38.50 -5.84 18.33
C ASN A 14 -39.02 -4.50 18.92
N ARG A 15 -38.17 -3.45 18.86
CA ARG A 15 -38.40 -2.01 18.56
C ARG A 15 -39.58 -1.24 19.19
N GLY A 16 -39.25 -0.46 20.23
CA GLY A 16 -39.89 0.79 20.63
C GLY A 16 -38.94 1.60 21.52
N VAL A 17 -38.78 2.90 21.31
CA VAL A 17 -37.96 3.76 22.19
C VAL A 17 -38.82 4.16 23.39
N GLN A 18 -38.58 3.52 24.54
CA GLN A 18 -39.16 3.95 25.80
C GLN A 18 -38.20 4.96 26.44
N LEU A 19 -38.53 6.26 26.32
CA LEU A 19 -37.78 7.35 26.94
C LEU A 19 -38.05 7.38 28.45
N GLY A 20 -37.27 6.62 29.20
CA GLY A 20 -37.02 6.90 30.61
C GLY A 20 -35.87 7.90 30.73
N TYR A 21 -36.02 8.92 31.58
CA TYR A 21 -34.92 9.82 31.93
C TYR A 21 -33.85 9.04 32.71
N ASN A 22 -32.84 8.54 32.00
CA ASN A 22 -31.65 7.98 32.61
C ASN A 22 -30.59 9.08 32.74
N HIS A 23 -30.16 9.36 33.97
CA HIS A 23 -29.07 10.29 34.27
C HIS A 23 -27.68 9.60 34.25
N GLY A 24 -27.59 8.36 33.77
CA GLY A 24 -26.34 7.62 33.63
C GLY A 24 -25.64 7.89 32.30
N THR A 25 -24.32 8.02 32.32
CA THR A 25 -23.50 8.15 31.11
C THR A 25 -23.57 6.85 30.29
N PHE A 26 -24.20 6.89 29.11
CA PHE A 26 -24.18 5.76 28.19
C PHE A 26 -22.86 5.76 27.41
N SER A 27 -21.92 4.89 27.80
CA SER A 27 -20.75 4.58 26.94
C SER A 27 -21.12 3.46 25.98
N ALA A 28 -21.43 3.82 24.74
CA ALA A 28 -21.51 2.86 23.64
C ALA A 28 -20.08 2.43 23.28
N ASN A 29 -19.59 1.35 23.90
CA ASN A 29 -18.34 0.73 23.47
C ASN A 29 -18.59 0.03 22.14
N PHE A 30 -18.25 0.70 21.03
CA PHE A 30 -18.20 0.09 19.72
C PHE A 30 -17.00 -0.87 19.68
N TYR A 31 -17.27 -2.16 19.84
CA TYR A 31 -16.30 -3.21 19.54
C TYR A 31 -16.30 -3.42 18.02
N PRO A 32 -15.29 -2.92 17.27
CA PRO A 32 -15.18 -3.29 15.86
C PRO A 32 -15.05 -4.81 15.78
N LYS A 33 -15.89 -5.43 14.95
CA LYS A 33 -15.81 -6.86 14.72
C LYS A 33 -14.41 -7.16 14.13
N PRO A 34 -13.65 -8.12 14.68
CA PRO A 34 -12.32 -8.42 14.16
C PRO A 34 -12.42 -8.80 12.68
N GLU A 35 -11.55 -8.19 11.86
CA GLU A 35 -11.48 -8.44 10.43
C GLU A 35 -11.15 -9.92 10.21
N ARG A 36 -12.01 -10.63 9.48
CA ARG A 36 -11.73 -12.04 9.14
C ARG A 36 -10.72 -12.07 8.01
N PRO A 37 -9.69 -12.92 8.07
CA PRO A 37 -8.76 -13.11 6.96
C PRO A 37 -9.55 -13.50 5.70
N GLU A 38 -9.41 -12.70 4.65
CA GLU A 38 -9.92 -13.07 3.33
C GLU A 38 -9.08 -14.19 2.73
N THR A 39 -9.68 -14.96 1.81
CA THR A 39 -8.91 -15.91 1.00
C THR A 39 -7.80 -15.17 0.26
N PRO A 40 -6.52 -15.59 0.41
CA PRO A 40 -5.42 -14.95 -0.28
C PRO A 40 -5.64 -14.97 -1.80
N PRO A 41 -5.51 -13.82 -2.48
CA PRO A 41 -5.68 -13.76 -3.93
C PRO A 41 -4.50 -14.43 -4.64
N SER A 42 -4.75 -14.95 -5.83
CA SER A 42 -3.68 -15.44 -6.71
C SER A 42 -2.87 -14.27 -7.30
N PRO A 43 -1.58 -14.49 -7.64
CA PRO A 43 -0.74 -13.47 -8.25
C PRO A 43 -1.39 -12.82 -9.47
N SER A 44 -1.41 -11.49 -9.45
CA SER A 44 -2.03 -10.64 -10.47
C SER A 44 -1.28 -9.31 -10.56
N ASP A 45 -1.77 -8.41 -11.40
CA ASP A 45 -1.12 -7.13 -11.67
C ASP A 45 -2.02 -5.91 -11.42
N THR A 46 -1.37 -4.74 -11.27
CA THR A 46 -2.01 -3.41 -11.19
C THR A 46 -1.57 -2.51 -12.33
N ILE A 47 -1.21 -3.08 -13.49
CA ILE A 47 -0.74 -2.31 -14.65
C ILE A 47 -1.88 -1.40 -15.16
N PRO A 48 -1.68 -0.07 -15.23
CA PRO A 48 -2.77 0.87 -15.51
C PRO A 48 -3.18 0.92 -16.99
N PHE A 49 -2.36 0.37 -17.89
CA PHE A 49 -2.57 0.42 -19.33
C PHE A 49 -2.60 -0.98 -19.91
N ARG A 50 -3.43 -1.17 -20.94
CA ARG A 50 -3.43 -2.41 -21.72
C ARG A 50 -2.10 -2.57 -22.44
N ARG A 51 -1.71 -3.83 -22.68
CA ARG A 51 -0.57 -4.13 -23.55
C ARG A 51 -0.84 -3.59 -24.94
N ASP A 52 0.14 -2.88 -25.47
CA ASP A 52 0.14 -2.43 -26.86
C ASP A 52 0.49 -3.61 -27.77
N VAL A 53 -0.44 -3.98 -28.65
CA VAL A 53 -0.23 -5.10 -29.61
C VAL A 53 0.71 -4.71 -30.75
N ASP A 54 0.87 -3.40 -30.99
CA ASP A 54 1.74 -2.86 -32.02
C ASP A 54 3.11 -2.45 -31.45
N PHE A 55 3.42 -2.86 -30.22
CA PHE A 55 4.71 -2.59 -29.60
C PHE A 55 5.86 -3.18 -30.44
N VAL A 56 6.75 -2.30 -30.91
CA VAL A 56 7.95 -2.70 -31.65
C VAL A 56 9.11 -2.83 -30.68
N ASP A 57 9.67 -4.04 -30.58
CA ASP A 57 10.87 -4.30 -29.78
C ASP A 57 12.10 -3.68 -30.45
N ARG A 58 12.70 -2.67 -29.80
CA ARG A 58 13.76 -1.81 -30.37
C ARG A 58 15.18 -2.30 -30.04
N GLY A 59 15.37 -3.61 -29.97
CA GLY A 59 16.69 -4.23 -29.75
C GLY A 59 16.81 -4.86 -28.37
N GLU A 60 17.93 -4.63 -27.68
CA GLU A 60 18.29 -5.41 -26.49
C GLU A 60 17.79 -4.82 -25.16
N ILE A 61 17.10 -3.68 -25.18
CA ILE A 61 16.80 -2.93 -23.95
C ILE A 61 15.94 -3.76 -22.97
N LEU A 62 14.94 -4.49 -23.47
CA LEU A 62 14.13 -5.38 -22.62
C LEU A 62 14.96 -6.52 -22.01
N ASN A 63 15.98 -7.01 -22.73
CA ASN A 63 16.90 -8.02 -22.21
C ASN A 63 17.80 -7.43 -21.12
N GLN A 64 18.32 -6.21 -21.32
CA GLN A 64 19.11 -5.51 -20.31
C GLN A 64 18.31 -5.22 -19.04
N ILE A 65 17.03 -4.85 -19.17
CA ILE A 65 16.13 -4.71 -18.02
C ILE A 65 15.99 -6.06 -17.31
N HIS A 66 15.76 -7.13 -18.07
CA HIS A 66 15.61 -8.47 -17.51
C HIS A 66 16.84 -8.90 -16.71
N GLU A 67 18.03 -8.74 -17.29
CA GLU A 67 19.30 -9.10 -16.64
C GLU A 67 19.51 -8.29 -15.35
N LYS A 68 19.31 -6.97 -15.41
CA LYS A 68 19.46 -6.09 -14.23
C LYS A 68 18.42 -6.36 -13.14
N CYS A 69 17.24 -6.85 -13.51
CA CYS A 69 16.15 -7.17 -12.58
C CYS A 69 16.08 -8.67 -12.19
N SER A 70 17.07 -9.48 -12.60
CA SER A 70 17.03 -10.94 -12.41
C SER A 70 17.41 -11.40 -10.99
N ALA A 71 18.24 -10.63 -10.30
CA ALA A 71 18.66 -10.93 -8.93
C ALA A 71 17.59 -10.53 -7.91
N PRO A 72 17.47 -11.24 -6.77
CA PRO A 72 16.57 -10.85 -5.68
C PRO A 72 16.83 -9.41 -5.22
N ALA A 73 15.76 -8.64 -4.99
CA ALA A 73 15.80 -7.23 -4.58
C ALA A 73 16.63 -6.29 -5.49
N SER A 74 16.88 -6.68 -6.74
CA SER A 74 17.58 -5.85 -7.70
C SER A 74 16.72 -4.66 -8.17
N ARG A 75 17.39 -3.56 -8.53
CA ARG A 75 16.76 -2.32 -8.99
C ARG A 75 17.41 -1.84 -10.27
N ALA A 76 16.60 -1.40 -11.21
CA ALA A 76 17.03 -0.73 -12.43
C ALA A 76 16.25 0.57 -12.61
N ALA A 77 16.91 1.60 -13.14
CA ALA A 77 16.29 2.86 -13.49
C ALA A 77 16.23 3.01 -15.02
N LEU A 78 15.05 3.34 -15.54
CA LEU A 78 14.88 3.73 -16.93
C LEU A 78 14.95 5.26 -17.01
N PHE A 79 16.00 5.78 -17.65
CA PHE A 79 16.20 7.21 -17.81
C PHE A 79 16.45 7.55 -19.28
N GLY A 80 16.18 8.80 -19.66
CA GLY A 80 16.25 9.27 -21.04
C GLY A 80 15.27 10.40 -21.30
N LEU A 81 15.36 11.00 -22.49
CA LEU A 81 14.55 12.15 -22.89
C LEU A 81 13.04 11.89 -22.75
N GLY A 82 12.27 12.98 -22.55
CA GLY A 82 10.82 12.94 -22.56
C GLY A 82 10.30 12.35 -23.88
N GLY A 83 9.24 11.55 -23.83
CA GLY A 83 8.61 10.98 -25.03
C GLY A 83 9.34 9.80 -25.70
N VAL A 84 10.52 9.39 -25.24
CA VAL A 84 11.28 8.26 -25.86
C VAL A 84 10.64 6.88 -25.64
N GLY A 85 9.58 6.79 -24.83
CA GLY A 85 8.84 5.53 -24.61
C GLY A 85 9.25 4.72 -23.38
N LYS A 86 9.87 5.33 -22.36
CA LYS A 86 10.30 4.63 -21.13
C LYS A 86 9.16 3.89 -20.42
N SER A 87 8.02 4.55 -20.23
CA SER A 87 6.85 3.93 -19.59
C SER A 87 6.25 2.83 -20.48
N GLN A 88 6.26 2.97 -21.81
CA GLN A 88 5.85 1.90 -22.74
C GLN A 88 6.75 0.66 -22.63
N LEU A 89 8.06 0.88 -22.49
CA LEU A 89 9.02 -0.20 -22.27
C LEU A 89 8.78 -0.92 -20.93
N ALA A 90 8.47 -0.18 -19.86
CA ALA A 90 8.13 -0.76 -18.56
C ALA A 90 6.80 -1.55 -18.59
N ILE A 91 5.81 -1.06 -19.34
CA ILE A 91 4.53 -1.76 -19.58
C ILE A 91 4.79 -3.09 -20.29
N GLU A 92 5.50 -3.07 -21.42
CA GLU A 92 5.78 -4.28 -22.18
C GLU A 92 6.60 -5.29 -21.35
N TYR A 93 7.61 -4.83 -20.62
CA TYR A 93 8.38 -5.70 -19.73
C TYR A 93 7.50 -6.36 -18.66
N SER A 94 6.57 -5.61 -18.07
CA SER A 94 5.63 -6.09 -17.06
C SER A 94 4.74 -7.22 -17.60
N TYR A 95 4.22 -7.07 -18.82
CA TYR A 95 3.45 -8.12 -19.49
C TYR A 95 4.30 -9.37 -19.77
N ARG A 96 5.52 -9.20 -20.29
CA ARG A 96 6.44 -10.33 -20.53
C ARG A 96 6.80 -11.09 -19.24
N VAL A 97 6.94 -10.40 -18.10
CA VAL A 97 7.19 -11.05 -16.80
C VAL A 97 5.99 -11.91 -16.39
N ARG A 98 4.77 -11.41 -16.54
CA ARG A 98 3.54 -12.17 -16.24
C ARG A 98 3.38 -13.38 -17.15
N GLU A 99 3.70 -13.25 -18.44
CA GLU A 99 3.65 -14.37 -19.40
C GLU A 99 4.68 -15.46 -19.06
N ARG A 100 5.91 -15.07 -18.75
CA ARG A 100 7.00 -16.01 -18.40
C ARG A 100 6.79 -16.65 -17.03
N SER A 101 6.20 -15.92 -16.09
CA SER A 101 5.97 -16.36 -14.72
C SER A 101 4.61 -15.86 -14.21
N PRO A 102 3.51 -16.59 -14.51
CA PRO A 102 2.16 -16.22 -14.08
C PRO A 102 1.99 -16.13 -12.56
N GLN A 103 2.91 -16.73 -11.80
CA GLN A 103 2.98 -16.70 -10.34
C GLN A 103 3.69 -15.45 -9.78
N THR A 104 4.17 -14.55 -10.62
CA THR A 104 4.81 -13.29 -10.20
C THR A 104 3.79 -12.17 -10.12
N TRP A 105 3.73 -11.46 -9.00
CA TRP A 105 2.95 -10.22 -8.87
C TRP A 105 3.58 -9.09 -9.67
N VAL A 106 2.77 -8.21 -10.26
CA VAL A 106 3.29 -6.98 -10.87
C VAL A 106 2.54 -5.76 -10.33
N PHE A 107 3.26 -4.91 -9.61
CA PHE A 107 2.70 -3.70 -9.02
C PHE A 107 3.17 -2.48 -9.79
N TRP A 108 2.23 -1.60 -10.11
CA TRP A 108 2.49 -0.28 -10.68
C TRP A 108 2.17 0.80 -9.65
N VAL A 109 3.13 1.67 -9.37
CA VAL A 109 2.98 2.79 -8.44
C VAL A 109 3.39 4.07 -9.16
N HIS A 110 2.50 5.06 -9.17
CA HIS A 110 2.81 6.38 -9.68
C HIS A 110 3.52 7.18 -8.58
N ALA A 111 4.76 7.57 -8.84
CA ALA A 111 5.71 8.09 -7.85
C ALA A 111 5.98 9.59 -7.96
N SER A 112 5.14 10.34 -8.71
CA SER A 112 5.35 11.78 -8.92
C SER A 112 5.17 12.63 -7.67
N THR A 113 4.38 12.15 -6.70
CA THR A 113 4.13 12.83 -5.41
C THR A 113 3.94 11.80 -4.31
N ALA A 114 4.11 12.22 -3.05
CA ALA A 114 3.87 11.35 -1.89
C ALA A 114 2.43 10.80 -1.86
N ALA A 115 1.43 11.64 -2.17
CA ALA A 115 0.04 11.22 -2.22
C ALA A 115 -0.23 10.14 -3.28
N ARG A 116 0.38 10.26 -4.47
CA ARG A 116 0.28 9.26 -5.55
C ARG A 116 0.98 7.95 -5.20
N PHE A 117 2.12 8.04 -4.52
CA PHE A 117 2.83 6.87 -4.02
C PHE A 117 2.00 6.12 -2.98
N GLU A 118 1.43 6.83 -2.00
CA GLU A 118 0.52 6.25 -1.01
C GLU A 118 -0.74 5.65 -1.62
N GLU A 119 -1.34 6.30 -2.63
CA GLU A 119 -2.47 5.78 -3.39
C GLU A 119 -2.12 4.44 -4.05
N GLY A 120 -0.94 4.34 -4.68
CA GLY A 120 -0.44 3.10 -5.26
C GLY A 120 -0.25 2.00 -4.21
N TYR A 121 0.30 2.33 -3.04
CA TYR A 121 0.45 1.37 -1.94
C TYR A 121 -0.91 0.90 -1.37
N ARG A 122 -1.92 1.78 -1.27
CA ARG A 122 -3.29 1.38 -0.93
C ARG A 122 -3.85 0.41 -1.96
N ALA A 123 -3.68 0.70 -3.25
CA ALA A 123 -4.10 -0.20 -4.32
C ALA A 123 -3.41 -1.58 -4.24
N ILE A 124 -2.12 -1.63 -3.88
CA ILE A 124 -1.41 -2.89 -3.63
C ILE A 124 -2.03 -3.62 -2.45
N ALA A 125 -2.23 -2.95 -1.31
CA ALA A 125 -2.81 -3.53 -0.11
C ALA A 125 -4.20 -4.14 -0.38
N ASP A 126 -5.04 -3.45 -1.16
CA ASP A 126 -6.33 -3.97 -1.59
C ASP A 126 -6.19 -5.16 -2.52
N LYS A 127 -5.30 -5.09 -3.51
CA LYS A 127 -5.07 -6.16 -4.49
C LYS A 127 -4.65 -7.47 -3.82
N ILE A 128 -3.76 -7.39 -2.82
CA ILE A 128 -3.26 -8.55 -2.08
C ILE A 128 -4.16 -8.93 -0.89
N LYS A 129 -5.27 -8.21 -0.70
CA LYS A 129 -6.21 -8.37 0.43
C LYS A 129 -5.50 -8.38 1.77
N LEU A 130 -4.63 -7.39 1.96
CA LEU A 130 -3.77 -7.27 3.13
C LEU A 130 -4.61 -7.11 4.40
N LEU A 131 -4.32 -7.91 5.43
CA LEU A 131 -4.98 -7.83 6.72
C LEU A 131 -4.66 -6.50 7.40
N GLY A 132 -5.65 -5.86 8.03
CA GLY A 132 -5.48 -4.60 8.73
C GLY A 132 -5.51 -3.35 7.83
N ARG A 133 -5.60 -3.51 6.50
CA ARG A 133 -5.63 -2.37 5.56
C ARG A 133 -6.84 -1.45 5.74
N ASN A 134 -7.92 -1.96 6.33
CA ASN A 134 -9.15 -1.20 6.59
C ASN A 134 -9.15 -0.54 7.98
N GLU A 135 -8.11 -0.72 8.79
CA GLU A 135 -8.04 -0.11 10.11
C GLU A 135 -7.82 1.41 9.98
N PRO A 136 -8.58 2.26 10.70
CA PRO A 136 -8.48 3.72 10.56
C PRO A 136 -7.10 4.32 10.83
N LYS A 137 -6.23 3.59 11.54
CA LYS A 137 -4.87 4.00 11.90
C LYS A 137 -3.80 3.11 11.26
N ALA A 138 -4.17 2.32 10.25
CA ALA A 138 -3.24 1.46 9.56
C ALA A 138 -2.13 2.27 8.89
N ASP A 139 -0.88 1.90 9.18
CA ASP A 139 0.26 2.33 8.38
C ASP A 139 0.35 1.44 7.13
N ILE A 140 -0.40 1.81 6.10
CA ILE A 140 -0.46 1.05 4.85
C ILE A 140 0.91 0.90 4.20
N LEU A 141 1.76 1.93 4.30
CA LEU A 141 3.09 1.90 3.71
C LEU A 141 3.94 0.81 4.37
N GLN A 142 3.94 0.77 5.70
CA GLN A 142 4.66 -0.23 6.46
C GLN A 142 4.09 -1.64 6.28
N LEU A 143 2.77 -1.80 6.21
CA LEU A 143 2.13 -3.10 5.98
C LEU A 143 2.51 -3.68 4.62
N VAL A 144 2.44 -2.87 3.55
CA VAL A 144 2.81 -3.31 2.19
C VAL A 144 4.30 -3.61 2.11
N ARG A 145 5.18 -2.76 2.69
CA ARG A 145 6.62 -3.07 2.75
C ARG A 145 6.88 -4.41 3.43
N SER A 146 6.24 -4.65 4.57
CA SER A 146 6.41 -5.90 5.32
C SER A 146 5.98 -7.12 4.49
N TRP A 147 4.95 -6.96 3.66
CA TRP A 147 4.54 -7.99 2.72
C TRP A 147 5.55 -8.20 1.59
N LEU A 148 6.10 -7.13 1.00
CA LEU A 148 7.10 -7.19 -0.07
C LEU A 148 8.42 -7.81 0.36
N CYS A 149 8.83 -7.60 1.62
CA CYS A 149 10.03 -8.18 2.20
C CYS A 149 9.86 -9.65 2.64
N ASN A 150 8.64 -10.20 2.59
CA ASN A 150 8.38 -11.57 3.02
C ASN A 150 8.49 -12.54 1.82
N GLU A 151 9.58 -13.31 1.75
CA GLU A 151 9.84 -14.28 0.68
C GLU A 151 8.72 -15.33 0.52
N GLY A 152 7.99 -15.64 1.60
CA GLY A 152 6.84 -16.55 1.59
C GLY A 152 5.60 -16.00 0.86
N LYS A 153 5.60 -14.74 0.43
CA LYS A 153 4.52 -14.12 -0.35
C LYS A 153 4.70 -14.24 -1.87
N GLY A 154 5.80 -14.86 -2.30
CA GLY A 154 6.10 -15.13 -3.70
C GLY A 154 6.85 -13.99 -4.38
N LYS A 155 7.11 -14.18 -5.67
CA LYS A 155 7.88 -13.23 -6.48
C LYS A 155 7.03 -12.02 -6.87
N TRP A 156 7.65 -10.86 -6.92
CA TRP A 156 7.00 -9.63 -7.37
C TRP A 156 7.95 -8.78 -8.23
N LEU A 157 7.36 -7.97 -9.10
CA LEU A 157 7.99 -6.85 -9.80
C LEU A 157 7.22 -5.59 -9.41
N MET A 158 7.92 -4.50 -9.11
CA MET A 158 7.31 -3.20 -8.89
C MET A 158 7.87 -2.18 -9.87
N VAL A 159 6.98 -1.46 -10.56
CA VAL A 159 7.31 -0.32 -11.41
C VAL A 159 6.96 0.96 -10.66
N LEU A 160 7.96 1.81 -10.44
CA LEU A 160 7.79 3.18 -9.94
C LEU A 160 7.84 4.14 -11.14
N ASP A 161 6.67 4.58 -11.62
CA ASP A 161 6.58 5.48 -12.78
C ASP A 161 6.62 6.95 -12.33
N ASN A 162 7.27 7.82 -13.10
CA ASN A 162 7.50 9.23 -12.75
C ASN A 162 8.19 9.44 -11.38
N ALA A 163 9.20 8.62 -11.06
CA ALA A 163 9.99 8.72 -9.83
C ALA A 163 11.21 9.65 -9.96
N ASP A 164 11.03 10.83 -10.55
CA ASP A 164 12.10 11.78 -10.89
C ASP A 164 12.28 12.93 -9.87
N VAL A 165 11.35 13.09 -8.93
CA VAL A 165 11.42 14.13 -7.89
C VAL A 165 12.06 13.57 -6.61
N VAL A 166 13.35 13.84 -6.41
CA VAL A 166 14.15 13.34 -5.27
C VAL A 166 13.50 13.65 -3.91
N SER A 167 12.90 14.84 -3.75
CA SER A 167 12.28 15.27 -2.49
C SER A 167 11.01 14.48 -2.13
N VAL A 168 10.45 13.69 -3.05
CA VAL A 168 9.37 12.74 -2.73
C VAL A 168 9.91 11.59 -1.89
N PHE A 169 11.15 11.16 -2.14
CA PHE A 169 11.73 9.95 -1.55
C PHE A 169 12.73 10.20 -0.44
N PHE A 170 13.33 11.39 -0.39
CA PHE A 170 14.41 11.74 0.52
C PHE A 170 14.17 13.09 1.18
N ASP A 171 14.28 13.13 2.50
CA ASP A 171 14.29 14.37 3.27
C ASP A 171 15.57 15.17 2.98
N ILE A 172 15.48 16.16 2.10
CA ILE A 172 16.62 17.04 1.74
C ILE A 172 16.98 18.00 2.89
N ARG A 173 16.21 18.02 3.98
CA ARG A 173 16.38 18.97 5.10
C ARG A 173 17.47 18.59 6.11
N GLY A 174 18.18 17.47 5.94
CA GLY A 174 19.23 17.01 6.87
C GLY A 174 20.58 17.75 6.79
N GLY A 175 20.75 18.76 5.93
CA GLY A 175 22.06 19.37 5.62
C GLY A 175 22.46 20.63 6.39
N ARG A 176 21.63 21.19 7.29
CA ARG A 176 22.02 22.32 8.15
C ARG A 176 21.40 22.15 9.54
N GLN A 177 22.15 21.54 10.46
CA GLN A 177 21.87 21.66 11.89
C GLN A 177 22.45 22.98 12.40
N GLU A 178 21.59 23.98 12.62
CA GLU A 178 21.75 24.85 13.78
C GLU A 178 21.22 24.07 15.01
N PRO A 179 21.87 24.17 16.17
CA PRO A 179 21.44 23.43 17.36
C PRO A 179 20.08 23.95 17.85
N PRO A 180 19.12 23.07 18.19
CA PRO A 180 17.81 23.50 18.64
C PRO A 180 17.84 23.94 20.11
N SER A 181 17.46 25.20 20.33
CA SER A 181 16.91 25.67 21.60
C SER A 181 15.45 25.25 21.67
N GLY A 182 15.10 24.38 22.62
CA GLY A 182 13.70 24.15 23.02
C GLY A 182 13.08 22.85 22.51
N ASP A 183 12.76 21.99 23.46
CA ASP A 183 12.00 20.75 23.32
C ASP A 183 10.63 20.97 22.68
N SER A 184 10.46 20.45 21.47
CA SER A 184 9.15 20.19 20.88
C SER A 184 9.27 18.92 20.04
N GLY A 185 8.79 17.80 20.61
CA GLY A 185 8.76 16.49 19.99
C GLY A 185 7.90 16.47 18.72
N SER A 186 8.45 16.94 17.61
CA SER A 186 7.90 16.69 16.28
C SER A 186 8.26 15.26 15.87
N ARG A 187 7.24 14.41 15.70
CA ARG A 187 7.43 13.06 15.17
C ARG A 187 7.93 13.20 13.73
N GLN A 188 9.21 12.92 13.50
CA GLN A 188 9.79 12.92 12.17
C GLN A 188 9.08 11.82 11.35
N VAL A 189 8.40 12.23 10.29
CA VAL A 189 7.74 11.30 9.36
C VAL A 189 8.84 10.60 8.57
N PRO A 190 8.89 9.25 8.53
CA PRO A 190 9.92 8.56 7.75
C PRO A 190 9.83 8.91 6.26
N SER A 191 10.99 9.07 5.64
CA SER A 191 11.12 9.31 4.21
C SER A 191 10.53 8.16 3.39
N LEU A 192 9.92 8.42 2.23
CA LEU A 192 9.24 7.37 1.44
C LEU A 192 10.17 6.25 0.96
N SER A 193 11.46 6.55 0.78
CA SER A 193 12.47 5.52 0.47
C SER A 193 12.54 4.41 1.52
N THR A 194 12.16 4.68 2.78
CA THR A 194 12.10 3.68 3.86
C THR A 194 11.05 2.60 3.59
N TYR A 195 10.03 2.90 2.78
CA TYR A 195 8.94 1.98 2.44
C TYR A 195 9.22 1.15 1.18
N LEU A 196 10.36 1.36 0.52
CA LEU A 196 10.86 0.49 -0.54
C LEU A 196 11.66 -0.68 0.10
N PRO A 197 11.52 -1.91 -0.42
CA PRO A 197 12.26 -3.08 0.07
C PRO A 197 13.75 -3.03 -0.26
#